data_AF-V4Q7V8-F1
#
_entry.id   AF-V4Q7V8-F1
#
_cell.length_a   1.000
_cell.length_b   1.000
_cell.length_c   1.000
_cell.angle_alpha   90.00
_cell.angle_beta   90.00
_cell.angle_gamma   90.00
#
_symmetry.space_group_name_H-M   'P 1'
#
loop_
_entity.id
_entity.type
_entity.pdbx_description
1 polymer ?
#
loop_
_entity_poly.entity_id
_entity_poly.type
_entity_poly.pdbx_seq_one_letter_code
_entity_poly.pdbx_strand_id
1 'polypeptide(L)'
;MEALTGIPATSWNKAFHGKQRPTLEMLLAVARLWPDYAFWLMTGVTDAKHGHVSCRKAAAKSFYPERSFRRRKAARGYFLHLIEMFNRTYGDGDGFESDAEELEARAELALLELARDNEEQLLNNPTRLEELVKLYQAAKNELDSPAPTDEP
;
A
#
# COMPACT_ATOMS: atom_id res chain seq x y z
N MET A 1 13.81 -4.99 14.73
CA MET A 1 13.65 -3.52 14.61
C MET A 1 14.95 -2.88 14.16
N GLU A 2 16.06 -3.09 14.85
CA GLU A 2 17.37 -2.51 14.46
C GLU A 2 17.76 -2.76 13.01
N ALA A 3 17.73 -4.02 12.54
CA ALA A 3 18.03 -4.33 11.14
C ALA A 3 17.10 -3.65 10.10
N LEU A 4 15.90 -3.24 10.51
CA LEU A 4 14.91 -2.60 9.62
C LEU A 4 14.97 -1.06 9.68
N THR A 5 15.39 -0.49 10.82
CA THR A 5 15.29 0.95 11.06
C THR A 5 16.63 1.62 11.29
N GLY A 6 17.73 0.88 11.43
CA GLY A 6 19.04 1.41 11.84
C GLY A 6 19.11 1.91 13.29
N ILE A 7 18.01 1.80 14.05
CA ILE A 7 17.92 2.31 15.43
C ILE A 7 18.26 1.16 16.40
N PRO A 8 19.17 1.36 17.37
CA PRO A 8 19.62 0.30 18.27
C PRO A 8 18.46 -0.47 18.93
N ALA A 9 18.56 -1.81 18.98
CA ALA A 9 17.52 -2.65 19.57
C ALA A 9 17.28 -2.31 21.06
N THR A 10 18.31 -1.82 21.75
CA THR A 10 18.21 -1.35 23.14
C THR A 10 17.24 -0.17 23.28
N SER A 11 17.22 0.76 22.32
CA SER A 11 16.28 1.89 22.28
C SER A 11 14.85 1.40 22.04
N TRP A 12 14.67 0.51 21.05
CA TRP A 12 13.38 -0.15 20.80
C TRP A 12 12.84 -0.90 22.01
N ASN A 13 13.71 -1.64 22.72
CA ASN A 13 13.34 -2.34 23.94
C ASN A 13 12.91 -1.38 25.04
N LYS A 14 13.62 -0.26 25.26
CA LYS A 14 13.21 0.74 26.26
C LYS A 14 11.85 1.35 25.92
N ALA A 15 11.61 1.70 24.67
CA ALA A 15 10.32 2.24 24.23
C ALA A 15 9.19 1.23 24.39
N PHE A 16 9.41 -0.02 23.98
CA PHE A 16 8.42 -1.09 24.10
C PHE A 16 7.99 -1.35 25.55
N HIS A 17 8.95 -1.33 26.49
CA HIS A 17 8.67 -1.53 27.91
C HIS A 17 8.22 -0.24 28.64
N GLY A 18 7.97 0.85 27.92
CA GLY A 18 7.55 2.13 28.51
C GLY A 18 8.61 2.83 29.35
N LYS A 19 9.87 2.38 29.30
CA LYS A 19 11.01 3.01 30.01
C LYS A 19 11.46 4.30 29.32
N GLN A 20 11.06 4.49 28.06
CA GLN A 20 11.33 5.68 27.26
C GLN A 20 10.09 5.97 26.41
N ARG A 21 9.81 7.25 26.16
CA ARG A 21 8.84 7.61 25.11
C ARG A 21 9.47 7.35 23.73
N PRO A 22 8.72 6.83 22.74
CA PRO A 22 9.22 6.72 21.37
C PRO A 22 9.71 8.08 20.88
N THR A 23 10.91 8.11 20.28
CA THR A 23 11.43 9.34 19.68
C THR A 23 10.78 9.59 18.33
N LEU A 24 10.91 10.82 17.80
CA LEU A 24 10.42 11.14 16.47
C LEU A 24 11.05 10.24 15.39
N GLU A 25 12.34 9.97 15.50
CA GLU A 25 13.07 9.07 14.60
C GLU A 25 12.48 7.66 14.58
N MET A 26 12.14 7.11 15.75
CA MET A 26 11.47 5.80 15.86
C MET A 26 10.10 5.81 15.17
N LEU A 27 9.33 6.88 15.35
CA LEU A 27 8.01 7.03 14.73
C LEU A 27 8.11 7.14 13.20
N LEU A 28 9.06 7.95 12.70
CA LEU A 28 9.31 8.11 11.27
C LEU A 28 9.76 6.80 10.62
N ALA A 29 10.65 6.05 11.28
CA ALA A 29 11.12 4.77 10.76
C ALA A 29 9.97 3.75 10.62
N VAL A 30 9.08 3.67 11.63
CA VAL A 30 7.89 2.81 11.58
C VAL A 30 6.90 3.27 10.52
N ALA A 31 6.68 4.58 10.40
CA ALA A 31 5.78 5.16 9.41
C ALA A 31 6.24 4.89 7.97
N ARG A 32 7.56 4.85 7.72
CA ARG A 32 8.12 4.51 6.40
C ARG A 32 8.03 3.02 6.08
N LEU A 33 8.22 2.13 7.07
CA LEU A 33 8.11 0.68 6.88
C LEU A 33 6.66 0.19 6.73
N TRP A 34 5.74 0.83 7.44
CA TRP A 34 4.32 0.51 7.42
C TRP A 34 3.48 1.78 7.21
N PRO A 35 3.49 2.33 5.99
CA PRO A 35 2.80 3.58 5.68
C PRO A 35 1.28 3.49 5.82
N ASP A 36 0.71 2.29 5.68
CA ASP A 36 -0.71 2.04 5.94
C ASP A 36 -1.10 2.30 7.39
N TYR A 37 -0.16 2.32 8.34
CA TYR A 37 -0.42 2.63 9.76
C TYR A 37 0.02 4.04 10.17
N ALA A 38 0.72 4.79 9.31
CA ALA A 38 1.38 6.04 9.68
C ALA A 38 0.40 7.12 10.17
N PHE A 39 -0.69 7.35 9.43
CA PHE A 39 -1.70 8.35 9.80
C PHE A 39 -2.34 8.03 11.15
N TRP A 40 -2.72 6.76 11.37
CA TRP A 40 -3.28 6.31 12.64
C TRP A 40 -2.28 6.39 13.79
N LEU A 41 -1.03 6.02 13.55
CA LEU A 41 0.03 6.10 14.56
C LEU A 41 0.22 7.54 15.06
N MET A 42 0.12 8.52 14.16
CA MET A 42 0.37 9.93 14.48
C MET A 42 -0.85 10.68 15.00
N THR A 43 -2.05 10.35 14.52
CA THR A 43 -3.28 11.10 14.82
C THR A 43 -4.22 10.37 15.79
N GLY A 44 -4.06 9.05 15.94
CA GLY A 44 -4.97 8.19 16.71
C GLY A 44 -6.27 7.83 15.98
N VAL A 45 -6.55 8.41 14.82
CA VAL A 45 -7.72 8.13 13.98
C VAL A 45 -7.33 7.44 12.67
N THR A 46 -8.26 6.74 12.06
CA THR A 46 -8.05 6.05 10.78
C THR A 46 -8.69 6.83 9.63
N ASP A 47 -8.22 6.56 8.42
CA ASP A 47 -8.81 7.00 7.16
C ASP A 47 -8.73 5.83 6.18
N ALA A 48 -9.51 4.79 6.50
CA ALA A 48 -9.55 3.54 5.78
C ALA A 48 -10.03 3.72 4.34
N LYS A 49 -10.79 4.81 4.05
CA LYS A 49 -11.11 5.20 2.68
C LYS A 49 -9.85 5.39 1.84
N HIS A 50 -8.78 5.99 2.38
CA HIS A 50 -7.52 6.19 1.65
C HIS A 50 -6.45 5.15 1.97
N GLY A 51 -6.81 4.06 2.66
CA GLY A 51 -5.89 2.98 3.01
C GLY A 51 -5.08 3.20 4.29
N HIS A 52 -5.39 4.24 5.05
CA HIS A 52 -4.80 4.49 6.36
C HIS A 52 -5.59 3.77 7.45
N VAL A 53 -5.05 2.68 7.96
CA VAL A 53 -5.73 1.78 8.89
C VAL A 53 -4.96 1.65 10.20
N SER A 54 -5.56 0.97 11.17
CA SER A 54 -4.91 0.66 12.45
C SER A 54 -4.46 -0.80 12.47
N CYS A 55 -3.40 -1.09 13.22
CA CYS A 55 -3.00 -2.46 13.52
C CYS A 55 -3.82 -3.12 14.63
N ARG A 56 -4.72 -2.39 15.32
CA ARG A 56 -5.57 -2.97 16.37
C ARG A 56 -6.65 -3.85 15.72
N LYS A 57 -6.78 -5.10 16.19
CA LYS A 57 -7.88 -5.99 15.79
C LYS A 57 -9.21 -5.39 16.24
N ALA A 58 -9.94 -4.75 15.32
CA ALA A 58 -11.27 -4.23 15.55
C ALA A 58 -12.30 -5.37 15.62
N ALA A 59 -12.21 -6.24 16.62
CA ALA A 59 -13.13 -7.37 16.77
C ALA A 59 -14.53 -6.94 17.23
N ALA A 60 -14.73 -5.70 17.69
CA ALA A 60 -16.04 -5.26 18.18
C ALA A 60 -16.33 -3.75 18.07
N LYS A 61 -15.36 -2.94 17.63
CA LYS A 61 -15.50 -1.47 17.58
C LYS A 61 -14.98 -1.00 16.23
N SER A 62 -15.89 -0.76 15.28
CA SER A 62 -15.61 0.13 14.16
C SER A 62 -14.94 1.39 14.73
N PHE A 63 -13.86 1.87 14.11
CA PHE A 63 -13.12 3.03 14.61
C PHE A 63 -14.03 4.27 14.60
N TYR A 64 -14.65 4.61 15.73
CA TYR A 64 -15.48 5.81 15.83
C TYR A 64 -14.60 7.08 15.72
N PRO A 65 -15.03 8.13 15.00
CA PRO A 65 -16.31 8.31 14.29
C PRO A 65 -16.30 7.82 12.84
N GLU A 66 -15.22 7.18 12.39
CA GLU A 66 -15.14 6.64 11.04
C GLU A 66 -16.21 5.56 10.81
N ARG A 67 -16.79 5.59 9.61
CA ARG A 67 -17.73 4.55 9.17
C ARG A 67 -16.97 3.23 8.97
N SER A 68 -17.70 2.12 9.01
CA SER A 68 -17.13 0.83 8.64
C SER A 68 -16.76 0.84 7.15
N PHE A 69 -15.46 0.70 6.84
CA PHE A 69 -14.94 0.58 5.47
C PHE A 69 -14.32 -0.79 5.24
N ARG A 70 -14.37 -1.26 3.99
CA ARG A 70 -13.60 -2.42 3.54
C ARG A 70 -12.13 -2.01 3.40
N ARG A 71 -11.21 -2.84 3.89
CA ARG A 71 -9.76 -2.55 3.83
C ARG A 71 -9.29 -2.45 2.38
N ARG A 72 -8.63 -1.34 2.03
CA ARG A 72 -7.86 -1.21 0.79
C ARG A 72 -6.54 -1.97 0.88
N LYS A 73 -6.34 -2.92 -0.02
CA LYS A 73 -5.10 -3.69 -0.13
C LYS A 73 -4.11 -3.01 -1.08
N ALA A 74 -4.57 -2.30 -2.11
CA ALA A 74 -3.72 -1.70 -3.13
C ALA A 74 -2.92 -0.49 -2.61
N ALA A 75 -3.44 0.21 -1.61
CA ALA A 75 -2.81 1.43 -1.06
C ALA A 75 -1.38 1.19 -0.53
N ARG A 76 -1.09 0.01 0.05
CA ARG A 76 0.23 -0.26 0.63
C ARG A 76 1.34 -0.26 -0.42
N GLY A 77 1.12 -0.93 -1.56
CA GLY A 77 2.11 -0.97 -2.65
C GLY A 77 2.38 0.43 -3.19
N TYR A 78 1.31 1.19 -3.45
CA TYR A 78 1.39 2.59 -3.85
C TYR A 78 2.24 3.45 -2.89
N PHE A 79 1.96 3.39 -1.59
CA PHE A 79 2.70 4.21 -0.61
C PHE A 79 4.17 3.81 -0.50
N LEU A 80 4.48 2.51 -0.52
CA LEU A 80 5.87 2.04 -0.47
C LEU A 80 6.65 2.51 -1.68
N HIS A 81 6.06 2.40 -2.87
CA HIS A 81 6.69 2.87 -4.12
C HIS A 81 6.90 4.39 -4.12
N LEU A 82 5.91 5.15 -3.66
CA LEU A 82 6.01 6.60 -3.53
C LEU A 82 7.10 7.03 -2.52
N ILE A 83 7.23 6.32 -1.40
CA ILE A 83 8.29 6.57 -0.40
C ILE A 83 9.67 6.25 -0.97
N GLU A 84 9.79 5.15 -1.71
CA GLU A 84 11.03 4.77 -2.37
C GLU A 84 11.46 5.86 -3.36
N MET A 85 10.58 6.23 -4.29
CA MET A 85 10.85 7.32 -5.24
C MET A 85 11.22 8.64 -4.53
N PHE A 86 10.47 9.01 -3.47
CA PHE A 86 10.80 10.20 -2.68
C PHE A 86 12.21 10.12 -2.07
N ASN A 87 12.60 8.98 -1.53
CA ASN A 87 13.93 8.81 -0.93
C ASN A 87 15.05 8.90 -1.96
N ARG A 88 14.85 8.36 -3.17
CA ARG A 88 15.80 8.45 -4.28
C ARG A 88 15.96 9.88 -4.82
N THR A 89 14.88 10.66 -4.85
CA THR A 89 14.89 12.02 -5.40
C THR A 89 15.31 13.09 -4.37
N TYR A 90 14.85 12.96 -3.12
CA TYR A 90 14.98 14.02 -2.11
C TYR A 90 15.57 13.55 -0.78
N GLY A 91 15.65 12.24 -0.54
CA GLY A 91 16.11 11.68 0.72
C GLY A 91 17.55 11.18 0.65
N ASP A 92 17.83 10.16 1.47
CA ASP A 92 19.15 9.53 1.58
C ASP A 92 19.29 8.29 0.66
N GLY A 93 18.38 8.10 -0.30
CA GLY A 93 18.40 6.98 -1.23
C GLY A 93 19.37 7.21 -2.38
N ASP A 94 19.88 6.12 -2.97
CA ASP A 94 20.62 6.22 -4.23
C ASP A 94 19.68 6.80 -5.31
N GLY A 95 20.16 7.80 -6.04
CA GLY A 95 19.41 8.38 -7.15
C GLY A 95 19.15 7.35 -8.26
N PHE A 96 18.27 7.70 -9.19
CA PHE A 96 18.08 6.86 -10.39
C PHE A 96 19.37 6.80 -11.20
N GLU A 97 19.80 5.59 -11.57
CA GLU A 97 21.02 5.36 -12.35
C GLU A 97 20.87 5.86 -13.80
N SER A 98 19.63 5.93 -14.29
CA SER A 98 19.32 6.39 -15.64
C SER A 98 17.90 6.95 -15.75
N ASP A 99 17.67 7.76 -16.79
CA ASP A 99 16.34 8.26 -17.16
C ASP A 99 15.35 7.12 -17.45
N ALA A 100 15.84 5.98 -17.94
CA ALA A 100 15.01 4.80 -18.20
C ALA A 100 14.49 4.18 -16.90
N GLU A 101 15.34 4.06 -15.88
CA GLU A 101 14.95 3.57 -14.55
C GLU A 101 13.95 4.52 -13.89
N GLU A 102 14.17 5.84 -13.99
CA GLU A 102 13.20 6.82 -13.48
C GLU A 102 11.85 6.71 -14.20
N LEU A 103 11.85 6.52 -15.52
CA LEU A 103 10.63 6.34 -16.31
C LEU A 103 9.88 5.07 -15.91
N GLU A 104 10.59 3.96 -15.69
CA GLU A 104 10.01 2.70 -15.23
C GLU A 104 9.38 2.87 -13.84
N ALA A 105 10.07 3.51 -12.89
CA ALA A 105 9.51 3.80 -11.58
C ALA A 105 8.25 4.66 -11.68
N ARG A 106 8.21 5.66 -12.56
CA ARG A 106 7.00 6.47 -12.82
C ARG A 106 5.87 5.66 -13.43
N ALA A 107 6.16 4.74 -14.35
CA ALA A 107 5.17 3.85 -14.94
C ALA A 107 4.59 2.89 -13.88
N GLU A 108 5.43 2.33 -13.02
CA GLU A 108 5.00 1.49 -11.90
C GLU A 108 4.10 2.27 -10.92
N LEU A 109 4.46 3.51 -10.59
CA LEU A 109 3.61 4.38 -9.75
C LEU A 109 2.22 4.56 -10.37
N ALA A 110 2.16 4.84 -11.68
CA ALA A 110 0.89 5.01 -12.39
C ALA A 110 0.05 3.72 -12.41
N LEU A 111 0.68 2.55 -12.55
CA LEU A 111 -0.02 1.25 -12.45
C LEU A 111 -0.58 1.00 -11.05
N LEU A 112 0.18 1.34 -10.01
CA LEU A 112 -0.25 1.21 -8.61
C LEU A 112 -1.39 2.19 -8.27
N GLU A 113 -1.34 3.40 -8.81
CA GLU A 113 -2.42 4.39 -8.70
C GLU A 113 -3.71 3.89 -9.36
N LEU A 114 -3.62 3.37 -10.59
CA LEU A 114 -4.74 2.75 -11.28
C LEU A 114 -5.33 1.56 -10.49
N ALA A 115 -4.48 0.70 -9.92
CA ALA A 115 -4.93 -0.41 -9.09
C ALA A 115 -5.70 0.07 -7.84
N ARG A 116 -5.21 1.14 -7.21
CA ARG A 116 -5.84 1.76 -6.03
C ARG A 116 -7.19 2.40 -6.37
N ASP A 117 -7.32 3.03 -7.53
CA ASP A 117 -8.56 3.64 -8.00
C ASP A 117 -9.59 2.60 -8.42
N ASN A 118 -9.15 1.54 -9.09
CA ASN A 118 -10.01 0.40 -9.42
C ASN A 118 -10.53 -0.27 -8.16
N GLU A 119 -9.69 -0.46 -7.14
CA GLU A 119 -10.12 -0.99 -5.85
C GLU A 119 -11.19 -0.09 -5.21
N GLU A 120 -11.03 1.24 -5.22
CA GLU A 120 -12.07 2.17 -4.75
C GLU A 120 -13.41 1.96 -5.44
N GLN A 121 -13.37 1.90 -6.76
CA GLN A 121 -14.57 1.79 -7.59
C GLN A 121 -15.28 0.47 -7.34
N LEU A 122 -14.54 -0.63 -7.16
CA LEU A 122 -15.10 -1.95 -6.84
C LEU A 122 -15.67 -2.02 -5.42
N LEU A 123 -15.03 -1.37 -4.45
CA LEU A 123 -15.52 -1.30 -3.08
C LEU A 123 -16.79 -0.46 -2.97
N ASN A 124 -16.93 0.58 -3.82
CA ASN A 124 -18.09 1.46 -3.85
C ASN A 124 -19.22 0.97 -4.76
N ASN A 125 -18.94 0.08 -5.72
CA ASN A 125 -19.91 -0.45 -6.67
C ASN A 125 -19.73 -1.97 -6.88
N PRO A 126 -20.44 -2.83 -6.12
CA PRO A 126 -20.25 -4.28 -6.19
C PRO A 126 -20.61 -4.89 -7.56
N THR A 127 -21.54 -4.28 -8.30
CA THR A 127 -21.95 -4.73 -9.65
C THR A 127 -20.78 -4.70 -10.64
N ARG A 128 -19.85 -3.75 -10.47
CA ARG A 128 -18.67 -3.61 -11.30
C ARG A 128 -17.70 -4.80 -11.19
N LEU A 129 -17.64 -5.44 -10.02
CA LEU A 129 -16.78 -6.62 -9.84
C LEU A 129 -17.30 -7.79 -10.69
N GLU A 130 -18.61 -7.97 -10.75
CA GLU A 130 -19.23 -9.01 -11.56
C GLU A 130 -18.98 -8.79 -13.06
N GLU A 131 -19.02 -7.53 -13.52
CA GLU A 131 -18.68 -7.17 -14.90
C GLU A 131 -17.21 -7.46 -15.22
N LEU A 132 -16.27 -7.10 -14.34
CA LEU A 132 -14.85 -7.38 -14.56
C LEU A 132 -14.56 -8.89 -14.56
N VAL A 133 -15.20 -9.67 -13.70
CA VAL A 133 -15.05 -11.14 -13.70
C VAL A 133 -15.54 -11.73 -15.01
N LYS A 134 -16.68 -11.25 -15.55
CA LYS A 134 -17.19 -11.67 -16.86
C LYS A 134 -16.21 -11.33 -17.98
N LEU A 135 -15.67 -10.11 -18.00
CA LEU A 135 -14.68 -9.68 -19.00
C LEU A 135 -13.40 -10.52 -18.93
N TYR A 136 -12.89 -10.78 -17.72
CA TYR A 136 -11.72 -11.63 -17.53
C TYR A 136 -11.97 -13.06 -18.02
N GLN A 137 -13.13 -13.64 -17.71
CA GLN A 137 -13.49 -14.98 -18.20
C GLN A 137 -13.61 -15.02 -19.72
N ALA A 138 -14.21 -14.00 -20.34
CA ALA A 138 -14.32 -13.89 -21.80
C ALA A 138 -12.94 -13.79 -22.46
N ALA A 139 -12.06 -12.90 -21.99
CA ALA A 139 -10.71 -12.74 -22.51
C ALA A 139 -9.86 -14.00 -22.33
N LYS A 140 -9.99 -14.69 -21.19
CA LYS A 140 -9.32 -15.96 -20.95
C LYS A 140 -9.79 -17.05 -21.91
N ASN A 141 -11.10 -17.14 -22.14
CA ASN A 141 -11.66 -18.11 -23.08
C ASN A 141 -11.23 -17.82 -24.53
N GLU A 142 -11.06 -16.55 -24.92
CA GLU A 142 -10.50 -16.19 -26.23
C GLU A 142 -9.03 -16.59 -26.36
N LEU A 143 -8.24 -16.46 -25.30
CA LEU A 143 -6.83 -16.87 -25.28
C LEU A 143 -6.64 -18.39 -25.29
N ASP A 144 -7.54 -19.13 -24.65
CA ASP A 144 -7.54 -20.59 -24.56
C ASP A 144 -8.23 -21.27 -25.76
N SER A 145 -8.79 -20.48 -26.70
CA SER A 145 -9.43 -21.01 -27.91
C SER A 145 -8.36 -21.46 -28.91
N PRO A 146 -8.42 -22.70 -29.43
CA PRO A 146 -7.43 -23.19 -30.39
C PRO A 146 -7.46 -22.33 -31.66
N ALA A 147 -6.28 -21.98 -32.18
CA ALA A 147 -6.14 -21.26 -33.45
C ALA A 147 -6.96 -21.96 -34.53
N PRO A 148 -7.69 -21.21 -35.39
CA PRO A 148 -8.48 -21.81 -36.45
C PRO A 148 -7.57 -22.73 -37.26
N THR A 149 -7.92 -24.00 -37.29
CA THR A 149 -7.30 -24.98 -38.17
C THR A 149 -7.67 -24.58 -39.58
N ASP A 150 -6.75 -23.93 -40.27
CA ASP A 150 -6.77 -23.79 -41.72
C ASP A 150 -6.67 -25.20 -42.31
N GLU A 151 -7.81 -25.85 -42.51
CA GLU A 151 -7.89 -27.03 -43.37
C GLU A 151 -8.27 -26.60 -44.81
N PRO A 152 -7.54 -27.11 -45.82
CA PRO A 152 -7.60 -26.68 -47.22
C PRO A 152 -8.81 -27.18 -48.01
#